data_AF-A0A959ZCD5-F1
#
_entry.id   AF-A0A959ZCD5-F1
#
_cell.length_a   1.000
_cell.length_b   1.000
_cell.length_c   1.000
_cell.angle_alpha   90.00
_cell.angle_beta   90.00
_cell.angle_gamma   90.00
#
_symmetry.space_group_name_H-M   'P 1'
#
loop_
_entity.id
_entity.type
_entity.pdbx_description
1 polymer ?
#
loop_
_entity_poly.entity_id
_entity_poly.type
_entity_poly.pdbx_seq_one_letter_code
_entity_poly.pdbx_strand_id
1 'polypeptide(L)'
;MKFLKTPAALCVLALAIVAMIAPTAASAGTASAGDPGASASVVGGSNATGKHYPWQVVITANGQEFCGGVLIHPMVILTAAHCLVDEQGNYYEDYPGVTFRAYAGRTNLDSGGEELNWKVARADPGYDPGTDTYDWGFVSLSSPASSHTLKLAGPNERALWKPGRMATVSGFGDLTDGGQGATILQQVNVPVLADSGCSKYGTAFYTSTMLCAGYLQGGKDACQGDSGGPLSVTADHGVRRLIGIVSTGNGCALAGFPGIYSKVAASANSARIQSEVESLESLDSFPSGYTGISVIGSGAKPLGCAAAVKSRNMASQKLKSLQRRLKAARRSGRGNRFKAAQRRVKIARKKLGKSRARSRKACS
;
A
#
# COMPACT_ATOMS: atom_id res chain seq x y z
N MET A 1 14.01 36.50 -46.23
CA MET A 1 12.56 36.49 -46.56
C MET A 1 11.81 36.28 -45.25
N LYS A 2 11.52 37.36 -44.50
CA LYS A 2 10.18 37.94 -44.31
C LYS A 2 9.06 36.90 -44.29
N PHE A 3 8.45 36.66 -43.12
CA PHE A 3 7.02 36.90 -42.92
C PHE A 3 6.74 37.29 -41.46
N LEU A 4 6.01 38.39 -41.32
CA LEU A 4 5.59 39.07 -40.10
C LEU A 4 4.05 39.09 -40.13
N LYS A 5 3.42 38.92 -38.95
CA LYS A 5 2.11 39.45 -38.48
C LYS A 5 0.83 39.00 -39.23
N THR A 6 -0.27 38.63 -38.56
CA THR A 6 -1.09 39.48 -37.66
C THR A 6 -2.12 38.65 -36.83
N PRO A 7 -2.71 39.23 -35.75
CA PRO A 7 -3.78 38.67 -34.91
C PRO A 7 -5.17 39.33 -35.14
N ALA A 8 -6.25 38.68 -34.69
CA ALA A 8 -7.59 39.26 -34.42
C ALA A 8 -8.37 38.29 -33.51
N ALA A 9 -8.75 38.59 -32.27
CA ALA A 9 -9.72 39.56 -31.74
C ALA A 9 -11.17 39.01 -31.62
N LEU A 10 -11.62 38.95 -30.36
CA LEU A 10 -12.97 39.05 -29.79
C LEU A 10 -14.16 38.33 -30.46
N CYS A 11 -14.85 37.49 -29.66
CA CYS A 11 -16.29 37.34 -29.78
C CYS A 11 -16.94 37.34 -28.39
N VAL A 12 -18.08 38.03 -28.33
CA VAL A 12 -18.72 38.66 -27.17
C VAL A 12 -19.64 37.69 -26.41
N LEU A 13 -19.73 37.91 -25.09
CA LEU A 13 -20.67 37.28 -24.15
C LEU A 13 -22.13 37.34 -24.64
N ALA A 14 -22.85 36.22 -24.52
CA ALA A 14 -24.31 36.19 -24.47
C ALA A 14 -24.76 35.77 -23.06
N LEU A 15 -25.43 36.68 -22.34
CA LEU A 15 -26.20 36.39 -21.13
C LEU A 15 -27.43 35.56 -21.50
N ALA A 16 -27.70 34.50 -20.72
CA ALA A 16 -29.02 33.86 -20.68
C ALA A 16 -29.52 33.74 -19.23
N ILE A 17 -30.76 34.14 -19.06
CA ILE A 17 -31.49 34.44 -17.82
C ILE A 17 -31.95 33.14 -17.15
N VAL A 18 -31.76 33.04 -15.83
CA VAL A 18 -32.31 31.98 -14.98
C VAL A 18 -33.76 32.31 -14.62
N ALA A 19 -34.70 31.44 -15.01
CA ALA A 19 -36.06 31.45 -14.50
C ALA A 19 -36.23 30.30 -13.50
N MET A 20 -36.45 30.64 -12.22
CA MET A 20 -36.75 29.68 -11.16
C MET A 20 -38.19 29.18 -11.29
N ILE A 21 -38.37 27.87 -11.35
CA ILE A 21 -39.66 27.20 -11.15
C ILE A 21 -39.51 26.32 -9.92
N ALA A 22 -40.23 26.67 -8.85
CA ALA A 22 -40.32 25.84 -7.64
C ALA A 22 -41.39 24.76 -7.83
N PRO A 23 -41.09 23.48 -7.52
CA PRO A 23 -42.12 22.47 -7.31
C PRO A 23 -42.41 22.26 -5.83
N THR A 24 -43.70 22.09 -5.59
CA THR A 24 -44.45 21.82 -4.37
C THR A 24 -43.97 20.62 -3.56
N ALA A 25 -44.03 20.76 -2.23
CA ALA A 25 -43.77 19.70 -1.26
C ALA A 25 -44.78 18.55 -1.39
N ALA A 26 -44.26 17.34 -1.60
CA ALA A 26 -44.98 16.08 -1.42
C ALA A 26 -44.27 15.26 -0.33
N SER A 27 -45.01 14.86 0.70
CA SER A 27 -44.51 14.09 1.83
C SER A 27 -44.13 12.68 1.40
N ALA A 28 -42.86 12.32 1.53
CA ALA A 28 -42.36 10.96 1.43
C ALA A 28 -42.02 10.43 2.84
N GLY A 29 -42.42 9.19 3.08
CA GLY A 29 -42.38 8.55 4.39
C GLY A 29 -40.98 8.36 4.99
N THR A 30 -40.99 8.14 6.30
CA THR A 30 -39.84 7.86 7.15
C THR A 30 -39.06 6.64 6.66
N ALA A 31 -37.97 6.89 5.92
CA ALA A 31 -36.86 5.98 5.77
C ALA A 31 -35.75 6.39 6.73
N SER A 32 -35.30 5.42 7.54
CA SER A 32 -34.21 5.52 8.51
C SER A 32 -32.97 6.22 7.93
N ALA A 33 -32.45 7.18 8.67
CA ALA A 33 -31.21 7.89 8.39
C ALA A 33 -30.04 6.89 8.29
N GLY A 34 -29.55 6.68 7.07
CA GLY A 34 -28.19 6.22 6.82
C GLY A 34 -27.28 7.43 6.86
N ASP A 35 -26.19 7.33 7.62
CA ASP A 35 -25.16 8.35 7.83
C ASP A 35 -24.65 8.94 6.49
N PRO A 36 -24.92 10.22 6.18
CA PRO A 36 -24.46 10.84 4.96
C PRO A 36 -23.10 11.53 5.22
N GLY A 37 -22.05 11.04 4.58
CA GLY A 37 -20.86 11.86 4.31
C GLY A 37 -19.56 11.42 4.99
N ALA A 38 -19.14 10.17 4.82
CA ALA A 38 -17.72 9.86 4.83
C ALA A 38 -17.13 10.17 3.45
N SER A 39 -16.85 11.45 3.17
CA SER A 39 -16.05 11.87 2.03
C SER A 39 -14.62 11.34 2.22
N ALA A 40 -14.14 10.51 1.29
CA ALA A 40 -12.90 9.76 1.43
C ALA A 40 -11.87 10.14 0.36
N SER A 41 -10.67 10.55 0.77
CA SER A 41 -9.49 10.75 -0.11
C SER A 41 -8.67 9.49 -0.23
N VAL A 42 -7.74 9.42 -1.19
CA VAL A 42 -7.50 8.16 -1.91
C VAL A 42 -8.82 7.73 -2.57
N VAL A 43 -8.90 7.77 -3.90
CA VAL A 43 -10.17 7.66 -4.60
C VAL A 43 -10.94 6.40 -4.15
N GLY A 44 -12.19 6.58 -3.68
CA GLY A 44 -13.03 5.48 -3.17
C GLY A 44 -12.53 4.81 -1.89
N GLY A 45 -11.71 5.52 -1.10
CA GLY A 45 -11.15 5.11 0.19
C GLY A 45 -12.11 5.28 1.38
N SER A 46 -11.52 5.48 2.56
CA SER A 46 -12.21 5.81 3.81
C SER A 46 -11.24 6.48 4.79
N ASN A 47 -11.76 7.31 5.70
CA ASN A 47 -10.96 7.91 6.78
C ASN A 47 -10.19 6.84 7.57
N ALA A 48 -8.95 7.18 7.92
CA ALA A 48 -8.04 6.39 8.72
C ALA A 48 -7.51 7.23 9.89
N THR A 49 -6.73 6.59 10.76
CA THR A 49 -6.07 7.28 11.88
C THR A 49 -4.58 7.00 11.84
N GLY A 50 -3.78 8.01 12.18
CA GLY A 50 -2.33 7.86 12.31
C GLY A 50 -1.94 6.82 13.37
N LYS A 51 -2.84 6.53 14.34
CA LYS A 51 -2.65 5.42 15.30
C LYS A 51 -2.60 4.04 14.63
N HIS A 52 -3.30 3.86 13.51
CA HIS A 52 -3.29 2.61 12.74
C HIS A 52 -2.14 2.55 11.73
N TYR A 53 -1.59 3.71 11.37
CA TYR A 53 -0.50 3.89 10.42
C TYR A 53 0.60 4.79 11.00
N PRO A 54 1.22 4.42 12.13
CA PRO A 54 2.21 5.28 12.80
C PRO A 54 3.44 5.57 11.92
N TRP A 55 3.78 4.65 11.01
CA TRP A 55 4.84 4.81 10.02
C TRP A 55 4.48 5.73 8.85
N GLN A 56 3.21 6.11 8.66
CA GLN A 56 2.82 7.03 7.60
C GLN A 56 3.47 8.37 7.86
N VAL A 57 4.19 8.87 6.86
CA VAL A 57 4.75 10.21 6.85
C VAL A 57 3.98 11.06 5.85
N VAL A 58 3.73 12.31 6.23
CA VAL A 58 3.41 13.39 5.30
C VAL A 58 4.61 14.32 5.22
N ILE A 59 5.03 14.62 4.00
CA ILE A 59 6.10 15.56 3.66
C ILE A 59 5.42 16.82 3.13
N THR A 60 5.78 17.96 3.71
CA THR A 60 5.29 19.26 3.28
C THR A 60 6.42 20.10 2.70
N ALA A 61 6.11 20.86 1.66
CA ALA A 61 6.98 21.87 1.08
C ALA A 61 6.34 23.24 1.30
N ASN A 62 7.06 24.17 1.94
CA ASN A 62 6.56 25.53 2.22
C ASN A 62 5.22 25.55 2.97
N GLY A 63 5.01 24.55 3.84
CA GLY A 63 3.79 24.41 4.63
C GLY A 63 2.59 23.81 3.90
N GLN A 64 2.73 23.43 2.62
CA GLN A 64 1.71 22.72 1.85
C GLN A 64 2.04 21.23 1.76
N GLU A 65 1.01 20.39 1.75
CA GLU A 65 1.14 18.97 1.43
C GLU A 65 1.82 18.79 0.06
N PHE A 66 2.76 17.85 -0.02
CA PHE A 66 3.59 17.66 -1.19
C PHE A 66 3.74 16.18 -1.57
N CYS A 67 4.18 15.36 -0.62
CA CYS A 67 4.31 13.91 -0.80
C CYS A 67 4.02 13.16 0.49
N GLY A 68 3.81 11.86 0.36
CA GLY A 68 3.90 10.89 1.44
C GLY A 68 5.31 10.37 1.69
N GLY A 69 5.40 9.52 2.71
CA GLY A 69 6.59 8.74 3.01
C GLY A 69 6.28 7.61 3.99
N VAL A 70 7.29 6.82 4.29
CA VAL A 70 7.20 5.68 5.21
C VAL A 70 8.40 5.69 6.13
N LEU A 71 8.18 5.74 7.44
CA LEU A 71 9.24 5.53 8.42
C LEU A 71 9.63 4.04 8.43
N ILE A 72 10.77 3.70 7.84
CA ILE A 72 11.25 2.29 7.74
C ILE A 72 12.34 1.98 8.79
N HIS A 73 12.95 3.03 9.31
CA HIS A 73 14.01 3.03 10.32
C HIS A 73 13.76 4.24 11.25
N PRO A 74 14.15 4.20 12.55
CA PRO A 74 13.95 5.36 13.44
C PRO A 74 14.57 6.65 12.92
N MET A 75 15.57 6.58 12.05
CA MET A 75 16.25 7.73 11.45
C MET A 75 16.13 7.83 9.93
N VAL A 76 15.28 7.01 9.29
CA VAL A 76 15.14 7.02 7.81
C VAL A 76 13.67 6.95 7.40
N ILE A 77 13.26 7.95 6.63
CA ILE A 77 12.02 7.93 5.85
C ILE A 77 12.36 7.41 4.46
N LEU A 78 11.60 6.43 3.98
CA LEU A 78 11.56 6.02 2.58
C LEU A 78 10.43 6.79 1.88
N THR A 79 10.70 7.38 0.73
CA THR A 79 9.73 8.09 -0.12
C THR A 79 10.04 7.85 -1.60
N ALA A 80 9.31 8.46 -2.51
CA ALA A 80 9.59 8.41 -3.95
C ALA A 80 10.77 9.34 -4.29
N ALA A 81 11.60 8.96 -5.27
CA ALA A 81 12.71 9.79 -5.71
C ALA A 81 12.23 11.07 -6.39
N HIS A 82 11.12 11.01 -7.12
CA HIS A 82 10.51 12.18 -7.76
C HIS A 82 10.00 13.23 -6.76
N CYS A 83 9.87 12.87 -5.47
CA CYS A 83 9.59 13.82 -4.39
C CYS A 83 10.86 14.55 -3.89
N LEU A 84 12.04 14.09 -4.27
CA LEU A 84 13.31 14.62 -3.79
C LEU A 84 14.05 15.42 -4.85
N VAL A 85 13.94 14.99 -6.12
CA VAL A 85 14.65 15.60 -7.25
C VAL A 85 13.70 15.95 -8.39
N ASP A 86 14.09 16.95 -9.18
CA ASP A 86 13.42 17.29 -10.43
C ASP A 86 13.81 16.40 -11.61
N GLU A 87 13.28 16.70 -12.79
CA GLU A 87 13.56 15.98 -14.04
C GLU A 87 15.03 16.08 -14.49
N GLN A 88 15.81 17.01 -13.94
CA GLN A 88 17.23 17.17 -14.20
C GLN A 88 18.11 16.52 -13.12
N GLY A 89 17.50 15.94 -12.07
CA GLY A 89 18.20 15.32 -10.94
C GLY A 89 18.68 16.32 -9.90
N ASN A 90 18.24 17.58 -9.95
CA ASN A 90 18.54 18.57 -8.92
C ASN A 90 17.62 18.35 -7.72
N TYR A 91 18.17 18.47 -6.51
CA TYR A 91 17.39 18.29 -5.29
C TYR A 91 16.53 19.52 -5.01
N TYR A 92 15.24 19.30 -4.75
CA TYR A 92 14.34 20.39 -4.36
C TYR A 92 14.75 21.06 -3.05
N GLU A 93 15.42 20.33 -2.14
CA GLU A 93 15.85 20.89 -0.85
C GLU A 93 16.95 21.95 -0.98
N ASP A 94 17.66 21.97 -2.12
CA ASP A 94 18.68 22.96 -2.43
C ASP A 94 18.10 24.22 -3.09
N TYR A 95 16.80 24.23 -3.42
CA TYR A 95 16.16 25.34 -4.11
C TYR A 95 15.89 26.52 -3.15
N PRO A 96 16.29 27.75 -3.51
CA PRO A 96 16.05 28.92 -2.68
C PRO A 96 14.56 29.08 -2.34
N GLY A 97 14.26 29.17 -1.04
CA GLY A 97 12.88 29.36 -0.56
C GLY A 97 12.04 28.10 -0.51
N VAL A 98 12.61 26.91 -0.71
CA VAL A 98 11.97 25.64 -0.41
C VAL A 98 12.32 25.22 1.03
N THR A 99 11.31 24.89 1.82
CA THR A 99 11.47 24.34 3.17
C THR A 99 10.65 23.06 3.29
N PHE A 100 11.36 21.95 3.44
CA PHE A 100 10.74 20.65 3.71
C PHE A 100 10.52 20.42 5.21
N ARG A 101 9.37 19.82 5.53
CA ARG A 101 9.10 19.25 6.86
C ARG A 101 8.45 17.89 6.69
N ALA A 102 8.62 17.00 7.67
CA ALA A 102 8.04 15.67 7.65
C ALA A 102 7.37 15.36 8.98
N TYR A 103 6.24 14.64 8.93
CA TYR A 103 5.47 14.30 10.12
C TYR A 103 4.99 12.86 10.10
N ALA A 104 5.29 12.09 11.16
CA ALA A 104 4.82 10.73 11.34
C ALA A 104 3.54 10.67 12.17
N GLY A 105 2.65 9.73 11.82
CA GLY A 105 1.50 9.36 12.67
C GLY A 105 0.40 10.42 12.78
N ARG A 106 0.33 11.36 11.82
CA ARG A 106 -0.77 12.33 11.73
C ARG A 106 -2.09 11.65 11.40
N THR A 107 -3.17 12.16 12.01
CA THR A 107 -4.56 11.82 11.61
C THR A 107 -5.18 12.99 10.85
N ASN A 108 -4.95 14.21 11.30
CA ASN A 108 -5.31 15.41 10.55
C ASN A 108 -4.05 15.94 9.87
N LEU A 109 -4.18 16.43 8.64
CA LEU A 109 -3.06 16.90 7.82
C LEU A 109 -2.24 17.96 8.57
N ASP A 110 -2.91 18.91 9.22
CA ASP A 110 -2.27 20.08 9.82
C ASP A 110 -1.99 19.96 11.32
N SER A 111 -2.35 18.83 11.97
CA SER A 111 -2.21 18.72 13.43
C SER A 111 -1.96 17.31 13.95
N GLY A 112 -1.29 17.26 15.11
CA GLY A 112 -0.86 16.04 15.76
C GLY A 112 0.34 15.38 15.08
N GLY A 113 0.58 14.12 15.45
CA GLY A 113 1.75 13.36 15.02
C GLY A 113 3.06 13.87 15.66
N GLU A 114 4.15 13.27 15.22
CA GLU A 114 5.52 13.65 15.56
C GLU A 114 6.12 14.39 14.37
N GLU A 115 6.72 15.55 14.60
CA GLU A 115 7.58 16.18 13.60
C GLU A 115 8.94 15.49 13.57
N LEU A 116 9.37 15.13 12.37
CA LEU A 116 10.63 14.45 12.12
C LEU A 116 11.68 15.47 11.73
N ASN A 117 12.82 15.45 12.43
CA ASN A 117 13.92 16.39 12.20
C ASN A 117 14.65 16.05 10.89
N TRP A 118 14.19 16.62 9.78
CA TRP A 118 14.79 16.48 8.45
C TRP A 118 16.29 16.82 8.48
N LYS A 119 17.13 15.98 7.87
CA LYS A 119 18.57 16.22 7.74
C LYS A 119 19.00 16.43 6.30
N VAL A 120 18.74 15.44 5.45
CA VAL A 120 19.21 15.40 4.07
C VAL A 120 18.43 14.38 3.26
N ALA A 121 18.13 14.71 2.02
CA ALA A 121 17.50 13.83 1.05
C ALA A 121 18.54 13.14 0.14
N ARG A 122 18.26 11.89 -0.24
CA ARG A 122 19.03 11.16 -1.27
C ARG A 122 18.11 10.29 -2.11
N ALA A 123 18.02 10.58 -3.41
CA ALA A 123 17.37 9.70 -4.37
C ALA A 123 18.23 8.44 -4.61
N ASP A 124 17.60 7.33 -4.97
CA ASP A 124 18.31 6.14 -5.46
C ASP A 124 19.18 6.53 -6.68
N PRO A 125 20.48 6.16 -6.72
CA PRO A 125 21.36 6.54 -7.84
C PRO A 125 20.97 5.95 -9.21
N GLY A 126 20.07 4.97 -9.21
CA GLY A 126 19.51 4.36 -10.42
C GLY A 126 18.14 4.93 -10.79
N TYR A 127 17.62 5.90 -10.04
CA TYR A 127 16.39 6.61 -10.40
C TYR A 127 16.54 7.29 -11.76
N ASP A 128 15.59 7.05 -12.64
CA ASP A 128 15.50 7.68 -13.96
C ASP A 128 14.20 8.49 -14.05
N PRO A 129 14.26 9.84 -13.99
CA PRO A 129 13.09 10.70 -14.08
C PRO A 129 12.30 10.57 -15.40
N GLY A 130 12.91 10.04 -16.46
CA GLY A 130 12.22 9.83 -17.73
C GLY A 130 11.37 8.56 -17.77
N THR A 131 11.62 7.61 -16.87
CA THR A 131 10.98 6.28 -16.88
C THR A 131 10.35 5.88 -15.54
N ASP A 132 10.54 6.68 -14.49
CA ASP A 132 10.17 6.36 -13.10
C ASP A 132 10.74 5.02 -12.60
N THR A 133 11.80 4.51 -13.26
CA THR A 133 12.48 3.31 -12.78
C THR A 133 13.28 3.62 -11.53
N TYR A 134 13.28 2.71 -10.56
CA TYR A 134 13.92 2.91 -9.26
C TYR A 134 13.45 4.18 -8.52
N ASP A 135 12.18 4.58 -8.71
CA ASP A 135 11.57 5.75 -8.05
C ASP A 135 11.39 5.53 -6.54
N TRP A 136 12.49 5.50 -5.80
CA TRP A 136 12.54 5.56 -4.35
C TRP A 136 13.75 6.38 -3.90
N GLY A 137 13.63 6.96 -2.71
CA GLY A 137 14.69 7.72 -2.10
C GLY A 137 14.51 7.78 -0.59
N PHE A 138 15.48 8.39 0.07
CA PHE A 138 15.57 8.42 1.51
C PHE A 138 15.68 9.84 2.01
N VAL A 139 15.09 10.07 3.17
CA VAL A 139 15.38 11.24 4.00
C VAL A 139 15.95 10.74 5.30
N SER A 140 17.19 11.13 5.58
CA SER A 140 17.83 10.89 6.88
C SER A 140 17.33 11.92 7.88
N LEU A 141 17.22 11.50 9.14
CA LEU A 141 16.80 12.37 10.24
C LEU A 141 17.99 12.76 11.12
N SER A 142 17.95 13.96 11.69
CA SER A 142 18.95 14.45 12.64
C SER A 142 18.78 13.85 14.05
N SER A 143 17.61 13.29 14.34
CA SER A 143 17.32 12.58 15.59
C SER A 143 16.37 11.41 15.33
N PRO A 144 16.38 10.36 16.16
CA PRO A 144 15.46 9.25 16.02
C PRO A 144 14.02 9.67 16.26
N ALA A 145 13.12 9.17 15.42
CA ALA A 145 11.68 9.22 15.58
C ALA A 145 11.24 8.29 16.72
N SER A 146 10.22 8.72 17.46
CA SER A 146 9.50 7.93 18.47
C SER A 146 8.37 7.08 17.86
N SER A 147 7.91 7.43 16.65
CA SER A 147 6.89 6.66 15.94
C SER A 147 7.38 5.26 15.52
N HIS A 148 6.42 4.35 15.29
CA HIS A 148 6.73 2.98 14.90
C HIS A 148 7.11 2.89 13.42
N THR A 149 8.09 2.03 13.12
CA THR A 149 8.55 1.79 11.76
C THR A 149 7.77 0.69 11.05
N LEU A 150 7.78 0.71 9.72
CA LEU A 150 7.25 -0.36 8.87
C LEU A 150 8.37 -1.06 8.11
N LYS A 151 8.53 -2.36 8.35
CA LYS A 151 9.48 -3.18 7.59
C LYS A 151 8.98 -3.51 6.19
N LEU A 152 9.91 -3.56 5.24
CA LEU A 152 9.67 -4.10 3.90
C LEU A 152 9.37 -5.59 3.97
N ALA A 153 8.58 -6.11 3.03
CA ALA A 153 8.41 -7.56 2.91
C ALA A 153 9.74 -8.22 2.54
N GLY A 154 10.10 -9.27 3.27
CA GLY A 154 11.35 -9.99 3.06
C GLY A 154 11.36 -10.93 1.85
N PRO A 155 12.55 -11.42 1.46
CA PRO A 155 12.70 -12.37 0.35
C PRO A 155 11.92 -13.68 0.59
N ASN A 156 11.72 -14.08 1.84
CA ASN A 156 10.92 -15.27 2.22
C ASN A 156 9.41 -14.97 2.44
N GLU A 157 8.96 -13.76 2.11
CA GLU A 157 7.59 -13.27 2.31
C GLU A 157 6.86 -12.98 0.98
N ARG A 158 7.37 -13.47 -0.18
CA ARG A 158 6.74 -13.25 -1.50
C ARG A 158 5.25 -13.63 -1.58
N ALA A 159 4.80 -14.60 -0.79
CA ALA A 159 3.40 -15.02 -0.72
C ALA A 159 2.45 -13.91 -0.24
N LEU A 160 2.96 -12.88 0.48
CA LEU A 160 2.16 -11.78 1.00
C LEU A 160 1.61 -10.87 -0.11
N TRP A 161 2.32 -10.75 -1.22
CA TRP A 161 2.05 -9.77 -2.28
C TRP A 161 1.97 -10.41 -3.66
N LYS A 162 1.52 -11.66 -3.74
CA LYS A 162 1.17 -12.26 -5.04
C LYS A 162 -0.07 -11.59 -5.64
N PRO A 163 -0.24 -11.64 -6.97
CA PRO A 163 -1.46 -11.18 -7.62
C PRO A 163 -2.73 -11.72 -6.94
N GLY A 164 -3.70 -10.83 -6.73
CA GLY A 164 -4.96 -11.08 -6.03
C GLY A 164 -4.89 -10.91 -4.50
N ARG A 165 -3.72 -10.64 -3.91
CA ARG A 165 -3.63 -10.24 -2.50
C ARG A 165 -4.08 -8.80 -2.33
N MET A 166 -4.87 -8.53 -1.30
CA MET A 166 -5.26 -7.16 -0.96
C MET A 166 -4.10 -6.45 -0.26
N ALA A 167 -3.80 -5.26 -0.75
CA ALA A 167 -2.91 -4.29 -0.14
C ALA A 167 -3.71 -3.04 0.23
N THR A 168 -3.14 -2.24 1.11
CA THR A 168 -3.70 -0.97 1.57
C THR A 168 -2.74 0.15 1.20
N VAL A 169 -3.26 1.16 0.53
CA VAL A 169 -2.61 2.46 0.38
C VAL A 169 -3.15 3.38 1.46
N SER A 170 -2.31 4.24 2.01
CA SER A 170 -2.73 5.33 2.89
C SER A 170 -1.97 6.62 2.56
N GLY A 171 -2.62 7.76 2.76
CA GLY A 171 -2.05 9.05 2.42
C GLY A 171 -3.02 10.22 2.61
N PHE A 172 -2.52 11.42 2.30
CA PHE A 172 -3.24 12.68 2.38
C PHE A 172 -3.48 13.31 1.00
N GLY A 173 -3.22 12.55 -0.08
CA GLY A 173 -3.39 13.03 -1.43
C GLY A 173 -4.84 13.30 -1.82
N ASP A 174 -5.00 13.67 -3.08
CA ASP A 174 -6.24 14.15 -3.65
C ASP A 174 -7.39 13.14 -3.56
N LEU A 175 -8.58 13.69 -3.39
CA LEU A 175 -9.85 12.98 -3.30
C LEU A 175 -10.32 12.41 -4.66
N THR A 176 -9.94 13.09 -5.72
CA THR A 176 -10.30 12.88 -7.12
C THR A 176 -9.16 13.40 -7.98
N ASP A 177 -9.06 12.95 -9.22
CA ASP A 177 -8.08 13.47 -10.17
C ASP A 177 -8.17 15.01 -10.29
N GLY A 178 -7.09 15.72 -9.98
CA GLY A 178 -7.03 17.19 -9.93
C GLY A 178 -7.91 17.84 -8.85
N GLY A 179 -8.22 17.09 -7.79
CA GLY A 179 -9.11 17.48 -6.70
C GLY A 179 -8.43 18.30 -5.59
N GLN A 180 -8.98 18.21 -4.39
CA GLN A 180 -8.35 18.75 -3.18
C GLN A 180 -7.76 17.61 -2.34
N GLY A 181 -6.61 17.89 -1.72
CA GLY A 181 -5.96 17.01 -0.76
C GLY A 181 -6.82 16.72 0.47
N ALA A 182 -6.55 15.59 1.11
CA ALA A 182 -7.24 15.16 2.32
C ALA A 182 -6.86 16.01 3.53
N THR A 183 -7.85 16.47 4.30
CA THR A 183 -7.59 17.04 5.64
C THR A 183 -7.46 15.97 6.72
N ILE A 184 -7.98 14.76 6.48
CA ILE A 184 -7.91 13.60 7.38
C ILE A 184 -7.20 12.48 6.63
N LEU A 185 -6.30 11.75 7.29
CA LEU A 185 -5.59 10.60 6.72
C LEU A 185 -6.59 9.60 6.13
N GLN A 186 -6.25 9.04 4.99
CA GLN A 186 -7.12 8.10 4.32
C GLN A 186 -6.47 6.74 4.11
N GLN A 187 -7.30 5.77 3.75
CA GLN A 187 -6.86 4.46 3.30
C GLN A 187 -7.77 3.91 2.20
N VAL A 188 -7.22 3.11 1.30
CA VAL A 188 -8.00 2.28 0.38
C VAL A 188 -7.39 0.89 0.26
N ASN A 189 -8.25 -0.11 0.06
CA ASN A 189 -7.79 -1.47 -0.24
C ASN A 189 -7.85 -1.75 -1.74
N VAL A 190 -6.70 -2.07 -2.31
CA VAL A 190 -6.51 -2.41 -3.73
C VAL A 190 -5.89 -3.80 -3.88
N PRO A 191 -6.29 -4.59 -4.88
CA PRO A 191 -5.62 -5.86 -5.13
C PRO A 191 -4.28 -5.61 -5.82
N VAL A 192 -3.24 -6.33 -5.40
CA VAL A 192 -2.02 -6.46 -6.17
C VAL A 192 -2.35 -7.19 -7.47
N LEU A 193 -1.92 -6.65 -8.60
CA LEU A 193 -2.17 -7.22 -9.92
C LEU A 193 -0.95 -8.01 -10.41
N ALA A 194 -1.19 -8.90 -11.37
CA ALA A 194 -0.10 -9.43 -12.17
C ALA A 194 0.41 -8.33 -13.10
N ASP A 195 1.65 -8.45 -13.58
CA ASP A 195 2.27 -7.46 -14.48
C ASP A 195 1.40 -7.19 -15.73
N SER A 196 0.68 -8.21 -16.22
CA SER A 196 -0.28 -8.07 -17.33
C SER A 196 -1.45 -7.12 -17.06
N GLY A 197 -1.76 -6.86 -15.78
CA GLY A 197 -2.78 -5.89 -15.37
C GLY A 197 -2.40 -4.44 -15.70
N CYS A 198 -1.10 -4.16 -15.85
CA CYS A 198 -0.56 -2.87 -16.25
C CYS A 198 -0.16 -2.84 -17.74
N SER A 199 -0.63 -3.79 -18.56
CA SER A 199 -0.28 -3.89 -19.98
C SER A 199 -0.63 -2.64 -20.81
N LYS A 200 -1.63 -1.84 -20.39
CA LYS A 200 -1.98 -0.58 -21.07
C LYS A 200 -0.88 0.48 -21.00
N TYR A 201 0.01 0.41 -20.00
CA TYR A 201 1.19 1.29 -19.93
C TYR A 201 2.26 0.90 -20.97
N GLY A 202 2.14 -0.26 -21.62
CA GLY A 202 3.06 -0.69 -22.67
C GLY A 202 4.51 -0.75 -22.19
N THR A 203 5.40 -0.09 -22.93
CA THR A 203 6.84 -0.04 -22.62
C THR A 203 7.19 0.84 -21.42
N ALA A 204 6.24 1.62 -20.90
CA ALA A 204 6.46 2.44 -19.69
C ALA A 204 6.36 1.62 -18.39
N PHE A 205 5.94 0.35 -18.43
CA PHE A 205 5.85 -0.49 -17.23
C PHE A 205 7.04 -1.45 -17.09
N TYR A 206 7.93 -1.12 -16.16
CA TYR A 206 9.16 -1.87 -15.91
C TYR A 206 8.97 -2.90 -14.79
N THR A 207 8.73 -4.16 -15.15
CA THR A 207 8.37 -5.22 -14.18
C THR A 207 9.42 -5.50 -13.10
N SER A 208 10.69 -5.14 -13.32
CA SER A 208 11.77 -5.28 -12.34
C SER A 208 11.67 -4.28 -11.19
N THR A 209 11.21 -3.07 -11.47
CA THR A 209 11.19 -1.93 -10.53
C THR A 209 9.78 -1.49 -10.15
N MET A 210 8.76 -1.85 -10.92
CA MET A 210 7.39 -1.39 -10.75
C MET A 210 6.42 -2.51 -10.40
N LEU A 211 5.48 -2.22 -9.51
CA LEU A 211 4.39 -3.07 -9.06
C LEU A 211 3.05 -2.42 -9.42
N CYS A 212 2.13 -3.24 -9.89
CA CYS A 212 0.81 -2.84 -10.32
C CYS A 212 -0.21 -3.18 -9.22
N ALA A 213 -1.01 -2.22 -8.74
CA ALA A 213 -2.10 -2.50 -7.81
C ALA A 213 -3.29 -1.57 -8.05
N GLY A 214 -4.50 -2.11 -7.99
CA GLY A 214 -5.70 -1.34 -8.31
C GLY A 214 -6.79 -2.21 -8.92
N TYR A 215 -7.92 -1.59 -9.24
CA TYR A 215 -9.02 -2.26 -9.92
C TYR A 215 -8.96 -1.92 -11.41
N LEU A 216 -9.04 -2.92 -12.29
CA LEU A 216 -8.98 -2.69 -13.74
C LEU A 216 -10.18 -1.87 -14.25
N GLN A 217 -11.30 -1.89 -13.54
CA GLN A 217 -12.45 -1.02 -13.82
C GLN A 217 -12.30 0.40 -13.28
N GLY A 218 -11.19 0.72 -12.59
CA GLY A 218 -11.00 2.00 -11.91
C GLY A 218 -11.81 2.13 -10.62
N GLY A 219 -12.08 3.37 -10.23
CA GLY A 219 -12.90 3.75 -9.08
C GLY A 219 -12.22 3.70 -7.71
N LYS A 220 -11.06 3.04 -7.59
CA LYS A 220 -10.22 3.10 -6.38
C LYS A 220 -8.73 3.13 -6.68
N ASP A 221 -8.02 4.13 -6.15
CA ASP A 221 -6.59 4.32 -6.40
C ASP A 221 -5.95 5.34 -5.45
N ALA A 222 -4.62 5.34 -5.41
CA ALA A 222 -3.84 6.50 -4.94
C ALA A 222 -4.01 7.69 -5.90
N CYS A 223 -3.68 8.89 -5.46
CA CYS A 223 -3.76 10.09 -6.29
C CYS A 223 -2.61 11.08 -6.02
N GLN A 224 -2.65 12.28 -6.60
CA GLN A 224 -1.63 13.30 -6.39
C GLN A 224 -1.47 13.60 -4.89
N GLY A 225 -0.24 13.82 -4.41
CA GLY A 225 0.08 13.96 -2.98
C GLY A 225 0.30 12.63 -2.23
N ASP A 226 -0.24 11.50 -2.72
CA ASP A 226 0.05 10.19 -2.11
C ASP A 226 1.45 9.65 -2.45
N SER A 227 2.14 10.25 -3.44
CA SER A 227 3.48 9.87 -3.90
C SER A 227 4.47 9.64 -2.76
N GLY A 228 5.23 8.55 -2.81
CA GLY A 228 6.12 8.13 -1.73
C GLY A 228 5.43 7.48 -0.53
N GLY A 229 4.09 7.56 -0.44
CA GLY A 229 3.28 6.91 0.59
C GLY A 229 3.26 5.38 0.50
N PRO A 230 2.86 4.68 1.57
CA PRO A 230 2.98 3.23 1.66
C PRO A 230 1.89 2.47 0.88
N LEU A 231 2.29 1.47 0.10
CA LEU A 231 1.47 0.32 -0.24
C LEU A 231 1.86 -0.86 0.67
N SER A 232 0.98 -1.22 1.60
CA SER A 232 1.27 -2.22 2.64
C SER A 232 0.30 -3.41 2.63
N VAL A 233 0.76 -4.56 3.09
CA VAL A 233 -0.07 -5.78 3.22
C VAL A 233 -0.17 -6.22 4.67
N THR A 234 -1.35 -6.65 5.08
CA THR A 234 -1.58 -7.30 6.38
C THR A 234 -1.33 -8.80 6.28
N ALA A 235 -0.49 -9.29 7.18
CA ALA A 235 -0.14 -10.70 7.35
C ALA A 235 -0.88 -11.29 8.57
N ASP A 236 -0.70 -12.58 8.83
CA ASP A 236 -1.18 -13.19 10.06
C ASP A 236 -0.65 -12.47 11.31
N HIS A 237 -1.40 -12.58 12.42
CA HIS A 237 -1.07 -11.98 13.72
C HIS A 237 -0.99 -10.45 13.71
N GLY A 238 -1.60 -9.79 12.71
CA GLY A 238 -1.65 -8.33 12.62
C GLY A 238 -0.35 -7.69 12.14
N VAL A 239 0.64 -8.49 11.75
CA VAL A 239 1.90 -7.99 11.20
C VAL A 239 1.63 -7.28 9.87
N ARG A 240 2.26 -6.12 9.64
CA ARG A 240 2.23 -5.43 8.34
C ARG A 240 3.60 -5.42 7.68
N ARG A 241 3.59 -5.35 6.34
CA ARG A 241 4.78 -5.22 5.51
C ARG A 241 4.56 -4.20 4.41
N LEU A 242 5.58 -3.37 4.16
CA LEU A 242 5.63 -2.51 2.98
C LEU A 242 5.97 -3.36 1.75
N ILE A 243 5.21 -3.18 0.67
CA ILE A 243 5.43 -3.93 -0.58
C ILE A 243 5.67 -3.02 -1.79
N GLY A 244 5.24 -1.76 -1.69
CA GLY A 244 5.56 -0.72 -2.64
C GLY A 244 5.43 0.66 -2.01
N ILE A 245 5.88 1.67 -2.73
CA ILE A 245 5.62 3.08 -2.46
C ILE A 245 4.90 3.68 -3.66
N VAL A 246 3.96 4.59 -3.43
CA VAL A 246 3.21 5.25 -4.52
C VAL A 246 4.20 6.00 -5.41
N SER A 247 4.07 5.86 -6.73
CA SER A 247 4.99 6.46 -7.70
C SER A 247 4.21 7.24 -8.76
N THR A 248 3.64 6.54 -9.75
CA THR A 248 3.05 7.17 -10.94
C THR A 248 1.71 6.52 -11.32
N GLY A 249 0.99 7.12 -12.27
CA GLY A 249 -0.30 6.66 -12.76
C GLY A 249 -0.84 7.55 -13.87
N ASN A 250 -1.75 7.01 -14.70
CA ASN A 250 -2.46 7.83 -15.69
C ASN A 250 -3.83 8.25 -15.14
N GLY A 251 -3.90 9.48 -14.65
CA GLY A 251 -5.01 9.98 -13.85
C GLY A 251 -5.16 9.22 -12.53
N CYS A 252 -6.26 9.45 -11.82
CA CYS A 252 -6.57 8.72 -10.59
C CYS A 252 -7.78 7.82 -10.76
N ALA A 253 -7.61 6.52 -10.45
CA ALA A 253 -8.68 5.54 -10.49
C ALA A 253 -9.35 5.40 -11.88
N LEU A 254 -8.57 5.62 -12.94
CA LEU A 254 -9.01 5.52 -14.32
C LEU A 254 -9.10 4.05 -14.77
N ALA A 255 -10.17 3.71 -15.50
CA ALA A 255 -10.38 2.35 -15.98
C ALA A 255 -9.25 1.88 -16.93
N GLY A 256 -8.62 0.78 -16.55
CA GLY A 256 -7.51 0.15 -17.25
C GLY A 256 -6.13 0.73 -16.93
N PHE A 257 -6.05 1.77 -16.10
CA PHE A 257 -4.80 2.38 -15.64
C PHE A 257 -4.75 2.32 -14.11
N PRO A 258 -4.48 1.14 -13.52
CA PRO A 258 -4.26 1.03 -12.08
C PRO A 258 -2.97 1.78 -11.68
N GLY A 259 -2.87 2.17 -10.41
CA GLY A 259 -1.67 2.81 -9.87
C GLY A 259 -0.39 1.98 -10.02
N ILE A 260 0.70 2.69 -10.28
CA ILE A 260 2.07 2.16 -10.32
C ILE A 260 2.78 2.51 -9.01
N TYR A 261 3.43 1.49 -8.45
CA TYR A 261 4.18 1.59 -7.21
C TYR A 261 5.61 1.11 -7.43
N SER A 262 6.59 1.74 -6.79
CA SER A 262 7.94 1.20 -6.82
C SER A 262 7.98 -0.11 -6.03
N LYS A 263 8.47 -1.19 -6.64
CA LYS A 263 8.39 -2.58 -6.16
C LYS A 263 9.46 -2.86 -5.10
N VAL A 264 9.34 -2.23 -3.93
CA VAL A 264 10.35 -2.32 -2.84
C VAL A 264 10.46 -3.71 -2.23
N ALA A 265 9.43 -4.56 -2.33
CA ALA A 265 9.45 -5.94 -1.80
C ALA A 265 10.07 -7.00 -2.72
N ALA A 266 10.47 -6.65 -3.96
CA ALA A 266 11.24 -7.57 -4.78
C ALA A 266 12.61 -7.81 -4.14
N SER A 267 13.10 -9.06 -4.13
CA SER A 267 14.29 -9.43 -3.35
C SER A 267 15.52 -8.58 -3.67
N ALA A 268 15.76 -8.29 -4.95
CA ALA A 268 16.86 -7.41 -5.39
C ALA A 268 16.66 -5.98 -4.86
N ASN A 269 15.47 -5.41 -5.00
CA ASN A 269 15.15 -4.04 -4.58
C ASN A 269 15.20 -3.91 -3.04
N SER A 270 14.62 -4.86 -2.30
CA SER A 270 14.68 -4.85 -0.83
C SER A 270 16.10 -4.95 -0.30
N ALA A 271 16.95 -5.76 -0.95
CA ALA A 271 18.36 -5.91 -0.57
C ALA A 271 19.15 -4.63 -0.87
N ARG A 272 18.88 -3.99 -2.02
CA ARG A 272 19.45 -2.70 -2.38
C ARG A 272 19.08 -1.61 -1.37
N ILE A 273 17.79 -1.49 -1.04
CA ILE A 273 17.29 -0.53 -0.04
C ILE A 273 17.95 -0.76 1.33
N GLN A 274 18.12 -2.02 1.76
CA GLN A 274 18.83 -2.33 3.00
C GLN A 274 20.30 -1.88 2.96
N SER A 275 21.00 -2.15 1.86
CA SER A 275 22.40 -1.72 1.67
C SER A 275 22.56 -0.20 1.63
N GLU A 276 21.58 0.51 1.06
CA GLU A 276 21.57 1.97 1.03
C GLU A 276 21.32 2.53 2.44
N VAL A 277 20.38 1.98 3.21
CA VAL A 277 20.19 2.34 4.63
C VAL A 277 21.47 2.12 5.45
N GLU A 278 22.14 0.99 5.30
CA GLU A 278 23.44 0.72 5.95
C GLU A 278 24.52 1.73 5.55
N SER A 279 24.49 2.21 4.30
CA SER A 279 25.40 3.26 3.85
C SER A 279 25.08 4.60 4.52
N LEU A 280 23.79 4.97 4.62
CA LEU A 280 23.31 6.19 5.29
C LEU A 280 23.73 6.24 6.76
N GLU A 281 23.71 5.11 7.46
CA GLU A 281 24.15 5.03 8.87
C GLU A 281 25.55 5.62 9.06
N SER A 282 26.45 5.35 8.12
CA SER A 282 27.82 5.89 8.14
C SER A 282 27.91 7.31 7.57
N LEU A 283 27.30 7.56 6.40
CA LEU A 283 27.36 8.84 5.70
C LEU A 283 26.76 9.98 6.53
N ASP A 284 25.69 9.69 7.26
CA ASP A 284 24.97 10.67 8.08
C ASP A 284 25.31 10.56 9.57
N SER A 285 26.31 9.75 9.93
CA SER A 285 26.80 9.64 11.31
C SER A 285 25.69 9.31 12.32
N PHE A 286 24.94 8.24 12.07
CA PHE A 286 23.88 7.81 12.99
C PHE A 286 24.49 7.39 14.34
N PRO A 287 23.82 7.67 15.48
CA PRO A 287 24.28 7.18 16.77
C PRO A 287 24.32 5.65 16.77
N SER A 288 25.27 5.05 17.51
CA SER A 288 25.51 3.60 17.52
C SER A 288 24.29 2.72 17.87
N GLY A 289 23.30 3.27 18.60
CA GLY A 289 22.04 2.59 18.88
C GLY A 289 21.07 2.49 17.69
N TYR A 290 21.37 3.19 16.59
CA TYR A 290 20.55 3.27 15.37
C TYR A 290 21.34 2.83 14.13
N THR A 291 22.31 1.93 14.33
CA THR A 291 23.09 1.30 13.25
C THR A 291 22.86 -0.21 13.21
N GLY A 292 22.98 -0.85 12.05
CA GLY A 292 22.76 -2.28 11.85
C GLY A 292 21.30 -2.70 11.99
N ILE A 293 20.35 -1.76 11.92
CA ILE A 293 18.93 -2.07 12.07
C ILE A 293 18.38 -2.55 10.72
N SER A 294 17.98 -3.82 10.67
CA SER A 294 17.38 -4.34 9.44
C SER A 294 15.97 -3.76 9.21
N VAL A 295 15.79 -3.16 8.03
CA VAL A 295 14.51 -2.64 7.51
C VAL A 295 13.69 -3.71 6.78
N ILE A 296 14.27 -4.91 6.60
CA ILE A 296 13.61 -6.05 5.94
C ILE A 296 12.92 -6.94 6.98
N GLY A 297 11.65 -7.28 6.71
CA GLY A 297 10.87 -8.22 7.49
C GLY A 297 11.24 -9.67 7.21
N SER A 298 10.88 -10.58 8.12
CA SER A 298 11.06 -12.01 7.87
C SER A 298 9.95 -12.84 8.50
N GLY A 299 9.62 -13.96 7.84
CA GLY A 299 8.79 -15.02 8.39
C GLY A 299 7.28 -14.76 8.44
N ALA A 300 6.81 -13.57 8.07
CA ALA A 300 5.38 -13.29 8.03
C ALA A 300 4.67 -14.19 6.99
N LYS A 301 3.45 -14.59 7.33
CA LYS A 301 2.62 -15.48 6.51
C LYS A 301 1.36 -14.76 6.07
N PRO A 302 0.84 -15.07 4.86
CA PRO A 302 -0.33 -14.36 4.37
C PRO A 302 -1.51 -14.52 5.32
N LEU A 303 -2.33 -13.48 5.43
CA LEU A 303 -3.49 -13.46 6.30
C LEU A 303 -4.37 -14.71 6.10
N GLY A 304 -4.68 -15.40 7.19
CA GLY A 304 -5.46 -16.64 7.22
C GLY A 304 -4.65 -17.93 7.07
N CYS A 305 -3.33 -17.85 6.84
CA CYS A 305 -2.47 -19.04 6.71
C CYS A 305 -2.44 -19.85 8.02
N ALA A 306 -2.21 -19.21 9.16
CA ALA A 306 -2.15 -19.83 10.48
C ALA A 306 -3.47 -20.54 10.83
N ALA A 307 -4.60 -19.89 10.58
CA ALA A 307 -5.94 -20.48 10.78
C ALA A 307 -6.17 -21.71 9.89
N ALA A 308 -5.73 -21.65 8.62
CA ALA A 308 -5.85 -22.76 7.69
C ALA A 308 -4.92 -23.93 8.08
N VAL A 309 -3.70 -23.65 8.54
CA VAL A 309 -2.75 -24.65 9.07
C VAL A 309 -3.30 -25.31 10.34
N LYS A 310 -3.85 -24.53 11.28
CA LYS A 310 -4.52 -25.06 12.48
C LYS A 310 -5.65 -26.01 12.10
N SER A 311 -6.50 -25.60 11.16
CA SER A 311 -7.60 -26.43 10.64
C SER A 311 -7.11 -27.74 10.01
N ARG A 312 -6.02 -27.69 9.24
CA ARG A 312 -5.36 -28.89 8.66
C ARG A 312 -4.82 -29.82 9.75
N ASN A 313 -4.18 -29.27 10.77
CA ASN A 313 -3.60 -30.05 11.87
C ASN A 313 -4.70 -30.75 12.70
N MET A 314 -5.80 -30.05 13.01
CA MET A 314 -6.97 -30.64 13.66
C MET A 314 -7.59 -31.78 12.84
N ALA A 315 -7.75 -31.60 11.52
CA ALA A 315 -8.25 -32.64 10.64
C ALA A 315 -7.33 -33.88 10.61
N SER A 316 -6.01 -33.67 10.65
CA SER A 316 -5.00 -34.74 10.71
C SER A 316 -5.10 -35.52 12.02
N GLN A 317 -5.17 -34.82 13.16
CA GLN A 317 -5.36 -35.44 14.48
C GLN A 317 -6.67 -36.23 14.55
N LYS A 318 -7.78 -35.69 14.02
CA LYS A 318 -9.06 -36.39 13.98
C LYS A 318 -8.98 -37.68 13.15
N LEU A 319 -8.30 -37.65 12.00
CA LEU A 319 -8.08 -38.85 11.19
C LEU A 319 -7.28 -39.90 11.95
N LYS A 320 -6.18 -39.52 12.61
CA LYS A 320 -5.38 -40.43 13.45
C LYS A 320 -6.22 -41.09 14.56
N SER A 321 -7.05 -40.30 15.25
CA SER A 321 -7.98 -40.80 16.27
C SER A 321 -8.99 -41.80 15.71
N LEU A 322 -9.60 -41.50 14.55
CA LEU A 322 -10.55 -42.39 13.89
C LEU A 322 -9.90 -43.68 13.37
N GLN A 323 -8.65 -43.63 12.92
CA GLN A 323 -7.89 -44.82 12.53
C GLN A 323 -7.62 -45.75 13.72
N ARG A 324 -7.32 -45.19 14.91
CA ARG A 324 -7.21 -45.99 16.15
C ARG A 324 -8.54 -46.67 16.49
N ARG A 325 -9.66 -45.93 16.42
CA ARG A 325 -11.01 -46.49 16.64
C ARG A 325 -11.38 -47.55 15.61
N LEU A 326 -10.96 -47.41 14.36
CA LEU A 326 -11.15 -48.42 13.32
C LEU A 326 -10.39 -49.72 13.64
N LYS A 327 -9.12 -49.61 14.08
CA LYS A 327 -8.33 -50.77 14.53
C LYS A 327 -9.00 -51.48 15.70
N ALA A 328 -9.49 -50.74 16.70
CA ALA A 328 -10.21 -51.31 17.84
C ALA A 328 -11.54 -51.97 17.42
N ALA A 329 -12.32 -51.34 16.52
CA ALA A 329 -13.55 -51.91 16.00
C ALA A 329 -13.31 -53.22 15.23
N ARG A 330 -12.21 -53.31 14.46
CA ARG A 330 -11.79 -54.54 13.77
C ARG A 330 -11.51 -55.67 14.77
N ARG A 331 -10.82 -55.38 15.88
CA ARG A 331 -10.51 -56.37 16.92
C ARG A 331 -11.76 -56.85 17.68
N SER A 332 -12.80 -56.05 17.77
CA SER A 332 -14.03 -56.40 18.52
C SER A 332 -14.93 -57.45 17.85
N GLY A 333 -14.66 -57.85 16.60
CA GLY A 333 -15.51 -58.79 15.83
C GLY A 333 -16.88 -58.24 15.39
N ARG A 334 -17.33 -57.08 15.89
CA ARG A 334 -18.64 -56.50 15.57
C ARG A 334 -18.65 -55.81 14.20
N GLY A 335 -19.09 -56.52 13.16
CA GLY A 335 -19.11 -56.05 11.76
C GLY A 335 -19.76 -54.68 11.53
N ASN A 336 -20.88 -54.39 12.20
CA ASN A 336 -21.57 -53.08 12.09
C ASN A 336 -20.71 -51.93 12.63
N ARG A 337 -20.00 -52.12 13.75
CA ARG A 337 -19.08 -51.11 14.31
C ARG A 337 -17.88 -50.89 13.39
N PHE A 338 -17.39 -51.94 12.75
CA PHE A 338 -16.29 -51.84 11.79
C PHE A 338 -16.70 -51.05 10.54
N LYS A 339 -17.84 -51.37 9.91
CA LYS A 339 -18.38 -50.63 8.74
C LYS A 339 -18.61 -49.15 9.08
N ALA A 340 -19.19 -48.84 10.24
CA ALA A 340 -19.39 -47.46 10.69
C ALA A 340 -18.05 -46.72 10.91
N ALA A 341 -17.05 -47.37 11.50
CA ALA A 341 -15.71 -46.80 11.67
C ALA A 341 -15.00 -46.56 10.33
N GLN A 342 -15.14 -47.48 9.36
CA GLN A 342 -14.59 -47.32 8.01
C GLN A 342 -15.19 -46.09 7.31
N ARG A 343 -16.52 -45.93 7.35
CA ARG A 343 -17.21 -44.75 6.81
C ARG A 343 -16.68 -43.45 7.42
N ARG A 344 -16.52 -43.40 8.74
CA ARG A 344 -15.96 -42.22 9.45
C ARG A 344 -14.53 -41.90 9.02
N VAL A 345 -13.66 -42.91 8.86
CA VAL A 345 -12.29 -42.72 8.34
C VAL A 345 -12.30 -42.20 6.90
N LYS A 346 -13.16 -42.74 6.02
CA LYS A 346 -13.30 -42.26 4.63
C LYS A 346 -13.68 -40.76 4.58
N ILE A 347 -14.66 -40.36 5.38
CA ILE A 347 -15.09 -38.95 5.50
C ILE A 347 -13.94 -38.08 6.03
N ALA A 348 -13.24 -38.52 7.07
CA ALA A 348 -12.13 -37.78 7.66
C ALA A 348 -10.94 -37.60 6.70
N ARG A 349 -10.64 -38.61 5.87
CA ARG A 349 -9.63 -38.49 4.80
C ARG A 349 -10.02 -37.41 3.78
N LYS A 350 -11.28 -37.40 3.33
CA LYS A 350 -11.79 -36.35 2.41
C LYS A 350 -11.70 -34.96 3.04
N LYS A 351 -12.07 -34.82 4.32
CA LYS A 351 -11.95 -33.55 5.06
C LYS A 351 -10.48 -33.10 5.17
N LEU A 352 -9.56 -33.98 5.53
CA LEU A 352 -8.13 -33.66 5.58
C LEU A 352 -7.59 -33.22 4.21
N GLY A 353 -8.01 -33.88 3.12
CA GLY A 353 -7.66 -33.48 1.76
C GLY A 353 -8.08 -32.04 1.45
N LYS A 354 -9.35 -31.68 1.76
CA LYS A 354 -9.85 -30.31 1.62
C LYS A 354 -9.08 -29.30 2.49
N SER A 355 -8.81 -29.63 3.75
CA SER A 355 -8.04 -28.76 4.65
C SER A 355 -6.59 -28.56 4.20
N ARG A 356 -5.95 -29.59 3.61
CA ARG A 356 -4.62 -29.46 3.01
C ARG A 356 -4.62 -28.54 1.78
N ALA A 357 -5.64 -28.61 0.93
CA ALA A 357 -5.77 -27.72 -0.21
C ALA A 357 -5.99 -26.27 0.23
N ARG A 358 -6.90 -26.03 1.20
CA ARG A 358 -7.14 -24.70 1.78
C ARG A 358 -5.89 -24.11 2.43
N SER A 359 -5.18 -24.90 3.24
CA SER A 359 -3.92 -24.46 3.87
C SER A 359 -2.85 -24.12 2.85
N ARG A 360 -2.71 -24.91 1.77
CA ARG A 360 -1.79 -24.58 0.69
C ARG A 360 -2.15 -23.25 0.04
N LYS A 361 -3.42 -23.08 -0.39
CA LYS A 361 -3.90 -21.83 -1.02
C LYS A 361 -3.75 -20.60 -0.11
N ALA A 362 -4.06 -20.73 1.18
CA ALA A 362 -3.99 -19.61 2.11
C ALA A 362 -2.55 -19.13 2.34
N CYS A 363 -1.59 -20.05 2.42
CA CYS A 363 -0.19 -19.75 2.71
C CYS A 363 0.66 -19.46 1.46
N SER A 364 0.13 -19.71 0.26
CA SER A 364 0.86 -19.58 -1.00
C SER A 364 0.71 -18.22 -1.65
#